data_AF-A0A7V1ANL7-F1
#
_entry.id   AF-A0A7V1ANL7-F1
#
_cell.length_a   1.000
_cell.length_b   1.000
_cell.length_c   1.000
_cell.angle_alpha   90.00
_cell.angle_beta   90.00
_cell.angle_gamma   90.00
#
_symmetry.space_group_name_H-M   'P 1'
#
loop_
_entity.id
_entity.type
_entity.pdbx_description
1 polymer ?
#
loop_
_entity_poly.entity_id
_entity_poly.type
_entity_poly.pdbx_seq_one_letter_code
_entity_poly.pdbx_strand_id
1 'polypeptide(L)'
;MDVVAVPETIQEKLGSKGANDLIWLINQIITKQRLSIEHVELRFEHLLSREIGKLRIEFKTDLSKLREEIALLDKRVAENNANLIKWMFIFWVGQVGVMIGILFAFFK
;
A
#
# COMPACT_ATOMS: atom_id res chain seq x y z
N MET A 1 -9.96 -35.21 -24.68
CA MET A 1 -10.16 -34.34 -25.86
C MET A 1 -11.64 -34.33 -26.11
N ASP A 2 -12.34 -33.23 -25.82
CA ASP A 2 -13.74 -33.09 -26.24
C ASP A 2 -13.74 -32.81 -27.74
N VAL A 3 -13.80 -33.88 -28.52
CA VAL A 3 -13.91 -33.80 -29.97
C VAL A 3 -15.32 -33.31 -30.26
N VAL A 4 -15.45 -32.08 -30.75
CA VAL A 4 -16.73 -31.56 -31.25
C VAL A 4 -17.11 -32.41 -32.46
N ALA A 5 -18.02 -33.36 -32.29
CA ALA A 5 -18.53 -34.18 -33.38
C ALA A 5 -19.38 -33.32 -34.32
N VAL A 6 -19.25 -33.50 -35.64
CA VAL A 6 -20.08 -32.79 -36.62
C VAL A 6 -21.53 -33.24 -36.45
N PRO A 7 -22.48 -32.33 -36.18
CA PRO A 7 -23.90 -32.66 -36.24
C PRO A 7 -24.30 -33.00 -37.68
N GLU A 8 -25.14 -34.02 -37.89
CA GLU A 8 -25.53 -34.47 -39.25
C GLU A 8 -26.09 -33.34 -40.12
N THR A 9 -26.81 -32.39 -39.52
CA THR A 9 -27.38 -31.21 -40.19
C THR A 9 -26.33 -30.25 -40.78
N ILE A 10 -25.15 -30.18 -40.16
CA ILE A 10 -24.00 -29.37 -40.61
C ILE A 10 -23.30 -30.11 -41.76
N GLN A 11 -23.17 -31.44 -41.66
CA GLN A 11 -22.53 -32.27 -42.67
C GLN A 11 -23.36 -32.35 -43.97
N GLU A 12 -24.69 -32.40 -43.86
CA GLU A 12 -25.62 -32.41 -44.99
C GLU A 12 -25.60 -31.10 -45.78
N LYS A 13 -25.49 -29.95 -45.09
CA LYS A 13 -25.52 -28.62 -45.72
C LYS A 13 -24.16 -28.15 -46.26
N LEU A 14 -23.05 -28.55 -45.65
CA LEU A 14 -21.70 -28.08 -45.99
C LEU A 14 -20.84 -29.14 -46.70
N GLY A 15 -21.33 -30.38 -46.78
CA GLY A 15 -20.54 -31.53 -47.23
C GLY A 15 -19.47 -31.93 -46.22
N SER A 16 -18.91 -33.13 -46.40
CA SER A 16 -17.89 -33.69 -45.49
C SER A 16 -16.63 -32.82 -45.37
N LYS A 17 -16.22 -32.16 -46.46
CA LYS A 17 -15.05 -31.28 -46.49
C LYS A 17 -15.31 -29.97 -45.72
N GLY A 18 -16.44 -29.31 -45.96
CA GLY A 18 -16.79 -28.06 -45.28
C GLY A 18 -17.03 -28.24 -43.78
N ALA A 19 -17.60 -29.38 -43.38
CA ALA A 19 -17.75 -29.75 -41.97
C ALA A 19 -16.41 -29.96 -41.25
N ASN A 20 -15.44 -30.60 -41.90
CA ASN A 20 -14.10 -30.80 -41.34
C ASN A 20 -13.31 -29.48 -41.23
N ASP A 21 -13.41 -28.61 -42.23
CA ASP A 21 -12.78 -27.28 -42.18
C ASP A 21 -13.35 -26.42 -41.04
N LEU A 22 -14.67 -26.50 -40.81
CA LEU A 22 -15.33 -25.84 -39.68
C LEU A 22 -14.84 -26.39 -38.34
N ILE A 23 -14.73 -27.71 -38.20
CA ILE A 23 -14.17 -28.33 -36.98
C ILE A 23 -12.73 -27.89 -36.75
N TRP A 24 -11.91 -27.85 -37.79
CA TRP A 24 -10.53 -27.38 -37.68
C TRP A 24 -10.48 -25.93 -37.17
N LEU A 25 -11.31 -25.05 -37.73
CA LEU A 25 -11.39 -23.64 -37.35
C LEU A 25 -11.91 -23.47 -35.91
N ILE A 26 -12.93 -24.24 -35.51
CA ILE A 26 -13.45 -24.25 -34.13
C ILE A 26 -12.39 -24.73 -33.15
N ASN A 27 -11.71 -25.85 -33.44
CA ASN A 27 -10.64 -26.36 -32.59
C ASN A 27 -9.46 -25.38 -32.48
N GLN A 28 -9.13 -24.69 -33.57
CA GLN A 28 -8.12 -23.63 -33.57
C GLN A 28 -8.54 -22.44 -32.70
N ILE A 29 -9.80 -21.99 -32.79
CA ILE A 29 -10.34 -20.90 -31.96
C ILE A 29 -10.36 -21.30 -30.49
N ILE A 30 -10.87 -22.49 -30.15
CA ILE A 30 -10.92 -23.00 -28.76
C ILE A 30 -9.49 -23.06 -28.18
N THR A 31 -8.54 -23.58 -28.94
CA THR A 31 -7.14 -23.67 -28.50
C THR A 31 -6.52 -22.27 -28.30
N LYS A 32 -6.73 -21.36 -29.24
CA LYS A 32 -6.23 -19.97 -29.14
C LYS A 32 -6.85 -19.22 -27.97
N GLN A 33 -8.15 -19.40 -27.74
CA GLN A 33 -8.86 -18.78 -26.62
C GLN A 33 -8.36 -19.32 -25.28
N ARG A 34 -8.17 -20.64 -25.15
CA ARG A 34 -7.61 -21.26 -23.94
C ARG A 34 -6.21 -20.74 -23.63
N LEU A 35 -5.33 -20.69 -24.63
CA LEU A 35 -4.00 -20.10 -24.50
C LEU A 35 -4.09 -18.63 -24.09
N SER A 36 -5.00 -17.85 -24.67
CA SER A 36 -5.14 -16.43 -24.31
C SER A 36 -5.61 -16.21 -22.87
N ILE A 37 -6.48 -17.09 -22.36
CA ILE A 37 -6.98 -17.03 -20.97
C ILE A 37 -5.84 -17.34 -20.00
N GLU A 38 -5.07 -18.41 -20.26
CA GLU A 38 -3.91 -18.78 -19.45
C GLU A 38 -2.84 -17.68 -19.42
N HIS A 39 -2.57 -17.04 -20.57
CA HIS A 39 -1.64 -15.89 -20.61
C HIS A 39 -2.16 -14.67 -19.84
N VAL A 40 -3.47 -14.44 -19.83
CA VAL A 40 -4.08 -13.34 -19.06
C VAL A 40 -3.96 -13.61 -17.56
N GLU A 41 -4.23 -14.85 -17.14
CA GLU A 41 -4.11 -15.28 -15.74
C GLU A 41 -2.68 -15.12 -15.23
N LEU A 42 -1.70 -15.68 -15.95
CA LEU A 42 -0.27 -15.56 -15.58
C LEU A 42 0.20 -14.10 -15.51
N ARG A 43 -0.20 -13.25 -16.47
CA ARG A 43 0.15 -11.82 -16.41
C ARG A 43 -0.53 -11.13 -15.25
N PHE A 44 -1.78 -11.46 -14.95
CA PHE A 44 -2.51 -10.86 -13.84
C PHE A 44 -1.89 -11.24 -12.50
N GLU A 45 -1.53 -12.51 -12.30
CA GLU A 45 -0.80 -12.96 -11.10
C GLU A 45 0.55 -12.26 -10.95
N HIS A 46 1.30 -12.11 -12.04
CA HIS A 46 2.58 -11.42 -12.02
C HIS A 46 2.43 -9.93 -11.68
N LEU A 47 1.43 -9.26 -12.28
CA LEU A 47 1.14 -7.86 -11.99
C LEU A 47 0.69 -7.66 -10.54
N LEU A 48 -0.21 -8.50 -10.04
CA LEU A 48 -0.64 -8.45 -8.63
C LEU A 48 0.51 -8.69 -7.68
N SER A 49 1.32 -9.72 -7.92
CA SER A 49 2.49 -10.02 -7.08
C SER A 49 3.48 -8.87 -7.06
N ARG A 50 3.71 -8.23 -8.22
CA ARG A 50 4.57 -7.06 -8.34
C ARG A 50 4.00 -5.86 -7.60
N GLU A 51 2.72 -5.57 -7.76
CA GLU A 51 2.07 -4.40 -7.16
C GLU A 51 1.96 -4.54 -5.65
N ILE A 52 1.58 -5.72 -5.14
CA ILE A 52 1.60 -6.05 -3.71
C ILE A 52 3.02 -5.93 -3.16
N GLY A 53 4.03 -6.39 -3.91
CA GLY A 53 5.44 -6.26 -3.54
C GLY A 53 5.87 -4.81 -3.38
N LYS A 54 5.53 -3.94 -4.34
CA LYS A 54 5.80 -2.50 -4.27
C LYS A 54 5.09 -1.83 -3.12
N LEU A 55 3.78 -2.03 -3.00
CA LEU A 55 2.96 -1.51 -1.90
C LEU A 55 3.53 -1.90 -0.54
N ARG A 56 3.97 -3.16 -0.38
CA ARG A 56 4.60 -3.62 0.87
C ARG A 56 5.90 -2.88 1.19
N ILE A 57 6.72 -2.60 0.17
CA ILE A 57 7.98 -1.86 0.34
C ILE A 57 7.68 -0.41 0.69
N GLU A 58 6.84 0.27 -0.08
CA GLU A 58 6.43 1.66 0.16
C GLU A 58 5.83 1.82 1.56
N PHE A 59 4.90 0.94 1.94
CA PHE A 59 4.28 0.96 3.26
C PHE A 59 5.29 0.75 4.38
N LYS A 60 6.26 -0.18 4.22
CA LYS A 60 7.32 -0.38 5.21
C LYS A 60 8.23 0.84 5.33
N THR A 61 8.57 1.48 4.20
CA THR A 61 9.35 2.70 4.17
C THR A 61 8.61 3.85 4.85
N ASP A 62 7.33 4.05 4.54
CA ASP A 62 6.53 5.12 5.13
C ASP A 62 6.31 4.90 6.63
N LEU A 63 6.04 3.68 7.08
CA LEU A 63 5.99 3.36 8.50
C LEU A 63 7.33 3.64 9.21
N SER A 64 8.47 3.38 8.55
CA SER A 64 9.77 3.68 9.12
C SER A 64 10.01 5.18 9.29
N LYS A 65 9.62 5.98 8.28
CA LYS A 65 9.70 7.45 8.33
C LYS A 65 8.78 8.03 9.41
N LEU A 66 7.53 7.56 9.48
CA LEU A 66 6.59 7.98 10.53
C LEU A 66 7.12 7.67 11.93
N ARG A 67 7.73 6.49 12.11
CA ARG A 67 8.35 6.13 13.40
C ARG A 67 9.51 7.05 13.77
N GLU A 68 10.32 7.43 12.79
CA GLU A 68 11.43 8.38 12.97
C GLU A 68 10.91 9.79 13.31
N GLU A 69 9.90 10.27 12.59
CA GLU A 69 9.25 11.56 12.84
C GLU A 69 8.64 11.62 14.25
N ILE A 70 7.95 10.56 14.69
CA ILE A 70 7.40 10.47 16.05
C ILE A 70 8.53 10.53 17.09
N ALA A 71 9.62 9.79 16.90
CA ALA A 71 10.76 9.82 17.82
C ALA A 71 11.42 11.20 17.90
N LEU A 72 11.52 11.91 16.77
CA LEU A 72 12.03 13.28 16.70
C LEU A 72 11.08 14.26 17.40
N LEU A 73 9.78 14.09 17.25
CA LEU A 73 8.76 14.90 17.93
C LEU A 73 8.82 14.69 19.44
N ASP A 74 8.87 13.44 19.92
CA ASP A 74 9.02 13.11 21.33
C ASP A 74 10.27 13.79 21.94
N LYS A 75 11.38 13.75 21.22
CA LYS A 75 12.62 14.43 21.63
C LYS A 75 12.43 15.95 21.72
N ARG A 76 11.84 16.58 20.69
CA ARG A 76 11.56 18.03 20.69
C ARG A 76 10.62 18.44 21.81
N VAL A 77 9.61 17.63 22.10
CA VAL A 77 8.69 17.86 23.22
C VAL A 77 9.42 17.77 24.55
N ALA A 78 10.27 16.75 24.75
CA ALA A 78 11.07 16.62 25.96
C ALA A 78 12.05 17.80 26.14
N GLU A 79 12.74 18.22 25.08
CA GLU A 79 13.62 19.39 25.09
C GLU A 79 12.86 20.68 25.41
N ASN A 80 11.68 20.88 24.80
CA ASN A 80 10.85 22.04 25.07
C ASN A 80 10.35 22.05 26.53
N ASN A 81 9.87 20.92 27.04
CA ASN A 81 9.46 20.78 28.43
C ASN A 81 10.62 21.08 29.40
N ALA A 82 11.82 20.57 29.12
CA ALA A 82 13.00 20.86 29.93
C ALA A 82 13.37 22.35 29.91
N ASN A 83 13.29 23.01 28.74
CA ASN A 83 13.53 24.44 28.63
C ASN A 83 12.46 25.26 29.37
N LEU A 84 11.19 24.90 29.24
CA LEU A 84 10.10 25.53 29.98
C LEU A 84 10.31 25.43 31.49
N ILE A 85 10.68 24.25 32.00
CA ILE A 85 11.00 24.06 33.42
C ILE A 85 12.16 24.96 33.86
N LYS A 86 13.25 25.04 33.08
CA LYS A 86 14.38 25.94 33.39
C LYS A 86 13.93 27.40 33.49
N TRP A 87 13.12 27.87 32.53
CA TRP A 87 12.61 29.23 32.53
C TRP A 87 11.65 29.50 33.69
N MET A 88 10.81 28.52 34.06
CA MET A 88 10.00 28.61 35.26
C MET A 88 10.86 28.81 36.51
N PHE A 89 11.97 28.08 36.67
CA PHE A 89 12.86 28.28 37.82
C PHE A 89 13.48 29.68 37.86
N ILE A 90 14.02 30.18 36.74
CA ILE A 90 14.59 31.54 36.66
C ILE A 90 13.54 32.57 37.06
N PHE A 91 12.33 32.42 36.53
CA PHE A 91 11.20 33.28 36.87
C PHE A 91 10.87 33.21 38.37
N TRP A 92 10.72 32.00 38.92
CA TRP A 92 10.38 31.78 40.32
C TRP A 92 11.44 32.36 41.28
N VAL A 93 12.73 32.21 40.98
CA VAL A 93 13.79 32.83 41.78
C VAL A 93 13.66 34.36 41.80
N GLY A 94 13.35 34.97 40.65
CA GLY A 94 13.06 36.40 40.58
C GLY A 94 11.85 36.81 41.42
N GLN A 95 10.73 36.09 41.30
CA GLN A 95 9.52 36.36 42.10
C GLN A 95 9.79 36.24 43.61
N VAL A 96 10.47 35.17 44.05
CA VAL A 96 10.84 34.97 45.46
C VAL A 96 11.74 36.10 45.96
N GLY A 97 12.72 36.53 45.15
CA GLY A 97 13.61 37.64 45.49
C GLY A 97 12.85 38.96 45.70
N VAL A 98 11.88 39.28 44.82
CA VAL A 98 11.02 40.46 44.97
C VAL A 98 10.18 40.37 46.24
N MET A 99 9.56 39.22 46.52
CA MET A 99 8.77 39.01 47.73
C MET A 99 9.59 39.20 49.00
N ILE A 100 10.81 38.66 49.05
CA ILE A 100 11.75 38.86 50.16
C ILE A 100 12.11 40.34 50.28
N GLY A 101 12.42 41.01 49.17
CA GLY A 101 12.75 42.44 49.16
C GLY A 101 11.63 43.32 49.71
N ILE A 102 10.38 43.02 49.34
CA ILE A 102 9.19 43.72 49.89
C ILE A 102 9.09 43.47 51.39
N LEU A 103 9.18 42.22 51.85
CA LEU A 103 9.12 41.90 53.29
C LEU A 103 10.19 42.67 54.07
N PHE A 104 11.45 42.70 53.61
CA PHE A 104 12.51 43.45 54.28
C PHE A 104 12.28 44.99 54.26
N ALA A 105 11.63 45.52 53.24
CA ALA A 105 11.31 46.95 53.17
C ALA A 105 10.20 47.35 54.16
N PHE A 106 9.23 46.47 54.41
CA PHE A 106 8.09 46.71 55.31
C PHE A 106 8.33 46.29 56.77
N PHE A 107 9.25 45.35 57.04
CA PHE A 107 9.65 44.94 58.39
C PHE A 107 10.87 45.70 58.94
N LYS A 108 11.22 46.83 58.32
CA LYS A 108 12.21 47.81 58.82
C LYS A 108 11.52 48.93 59.58
#